data_AF-A0A0M0L7C4-F1
#
_entry.id   AF-A0A0M0L7C4-F1
#
_cell.length_a   1.000
_cell.length_b   1.000
_cell.length_c   1.000
_cell.angle_alpha   90.00
_cell.angle_beta   90.00
_cell.angle_gamma   90.00
#
_symmetry.space_group_name_H-M   'P 1'
#
loop_
_entity.id
_entity.type
_entity.pdbx_description
1 polymer ?
#
loop_
_entity_poly.entity_id
_entity_poly.type
_entity_poly.pdbx_seq_one_letter_code
_entity_poly.pdbx_strand_id
1 'polypeptide(L)'
;MFKKVLKNQKGLTLIELLAVVVILGIIAAIAIPSIGSIIQKSKEDAVKADALQVISAAKTYVSANGVPDGGAAITSTDLNKYVDSVSLKSEADVTKDGFTVSVDSDNVYTINASGKAGDTVITFNGATITSIKADKDHTGKKRTIDATKTTETK
;
A
#
# COMPACT_ATOMS: atom_id res chain seq x y z
N MET A 1 -33.78 38.25 44.64
CA MET A 1 -34.61 38.64 43.47
C MET A 1 -33.79 38.37 42.20
N PHE A 2 -33.91 37.19 41.60
CA PHE A 2 -33.15 36.81 40.39
C PHE A 2 -33.95 37.18 39.14
N LYS A 3 -33.46 38.14 38.36
CA LYS A 3 -34.03 38.52 37.05
C LYS A 3 -33.85 37.35 36.07
N LYS A 4 -34.95 36.70 35.70
CA LYS A 4 -35.01 35.73 34.60
C LYS A 4 -34.75 36.46 33.29
N VAL A 5 -33.54 36.33 32.76
CA VAL A 5 -33.24 36.66 31.36
C VAL A 5 -33.89 35.57 30.51
N LEU A 6 -35.07 35.84 29.96
CA LEU A 6 -35.67 35.00 28.92
C LEU A 6 -34.78 35.11 27.67
N LYS A 7 -33.89 34.13 27.50
CA LYS A 7 -33.11 33.98 26.27
C LYS A 7 -34.10 33.68 25.13
N ASN A 8 -34.22 34.61 24.18
CA ASN A 8 -34.92 34.42 22.91
C ASN A 8 -34.23 33.30 22.13
N GLN A 9 -34.67 32.06 22.33
CA GLN A 9 -34.27 30.90 21.51
C GLN A 9 -34.99 31.03 20.17
N LYS A 10 -34.41 31.81 19.24
CA LYS A 10 -34.83 31.75 17.83
C LYS A 10 -34.47 30.36 17.31
N GLY A 11 -35.46 29.47 17.21
CA GLY A 11 -35.26 28.11 16.72
C GLY A 11 -34.90 28.13 15.23
N LEU A 12 -33.97 27.27 14.83
CA LEU A 12 -33.71 26.94 13.43
C LEU A 12 -34.99 26.37 12.81
N THR A 13 -35.32 26.81 11.61
CA THR A 13 -36.47 26.28 10.89
C THR A 13 -36.12 24.92 10.25
N LEU A 14 -37.12 24.03 10.13
CA LEU A 14 -36.91 22.74 9.46
C LEU A 14 -36.46 22.91 8.01
N ILE A 15 -36.89 23.99 7.33
CA ILE A 15 -36.51 24.27 5.94
C ILE A 15 -35.03 24.66 5.81
N GLU A 16 -34.47 25.39 6.78
CA GLU A 16 -33.04 25.71 6.81
C GLU A 16 -32.21 24.45 7.00
N LEU A 17 -32.64 23.57 7.91
CA LEU A 17 -31.96 22.30 8.16
C LEU A 17 -32.06 21.37 6.93
N LEU A 18 -33.20 21.38 6.24
CA LEU A 18 -33.44 20.63 5.01
C LEU A 18 -32.54 21.12 3.86
N ALA A 19 -32.41 22.43 3.66
CA ALA A 19 -31.54 22.99 2.62
C ALA A 19 -30.06 22.57 2.82
N VAL A 20 -29.59 22.55 4.08
CA VAL A 20 -28.22 22.15 4.41
C VAL A 20 -27.96 20.68 4.09
N VAL A 21 -28.84 19.76 4.50
CA VAL A 21 -28.64 18.33 4.23
C VAL A 21 -28.72 18.00 2.74
N VAL A 22 -29.51 18.73 1.95
CA VAL A 22 -29.54 18.60 0.49
C VAL A 22 -28.19 18.99 -0.12
N ILE A 23 -27.63 20.14 0.28
CA ILE A 23 -26.32 20.59 -0.22
C ILE A 23 -25.21 19.60 0.20
N LEU A 24 -25.21 19.16 1.47
CA LEU A 24 -24.27 18.15 1.95
C LEU A 24 -24.41 16.82 1.19
N GLY A 25 -25.63 16.42 0.84
CA GLY A 25 -25.89 15.23 0.03
C GLY A 25 -25.30 15.31 -1.38
N ILE A 26 -25.43 16.46 -2.04
CA ILE A 26 -24.85 16.68 -3.38
C ILE A 26 -23.30 16.63 -3.31
N ILE A 27 -22.70 17.31 -2.33
CA ILE A 27 -21.24 17.29 -2.14
C ILE A 27 -20.76 15.87 -1.85
N ALA A 28 -21.44 15.14 -0.95
CA ALA A 28 -21.09 13.77 -0.60
C ALA A 28 -21.17 12.82 -1.80
N ALA A 29 -22.18 12.97 -2.66
CA ALA A 29 -22.35 12.13 -3.85
C ALA A 29 -21.17 12.25 -4.84
N ILE A 30 -20.56 13.43 -4.98
CA ILE A 30 -19.40 13.65 -5.85
C ILE A 30 -18.09 13.29 -5.15
N ALA A 31 -17.97 13.61 -3.86
CA ALA A 31 -16.72 13.47 -3.12
C ALA A 31 -16.38 12.01 -2.75
N ILE A 32 -17.36 11.20 -2.33
CA ILE A 32 -17.13 9.84 -1.82
C ILE A 32 -16.48 8.92 -2.88
N PRO A 33 -16.97 8.86 -4.14
CA PRO A 33 -16.36 8.00 -5.16
C PRO A 33 -14.90 8.36 -5.46
N SER A 34 -14.58 9.66 -5.45
CA SER A 34 -13.22 10.15 -5.76
C SER A 34 -12.23 9.77 -4.65
N ILE A 35 -12.58 10.01 -3.37
CA ILE A 35 -11.70 9.76 -2.23
C ILE A 35 -11.39 8.26 -2.07
N GLY A 36 -12.37 7.38 -2.29
CA GLY A 36 -12.16 5.93 -2.22
C GLY A 36 -11.08 5.44 -3.19
N SER A 37 -11.08 5.96 -4.42
CA SER A 37 -10.08 5.59 -5.44
C SER A 37 -8.66 6.06 -5.08
N ILE A 38 -8.54 7.24 -4.45
CA ILE A 38 -7.24 7.79 -4.03
C ILE A 38 -6.66 6.97 -2.88
N ILE A 39 -7.47 6.66 -1.87
CA ILE A 39 -7.05 5.83 -0.73
C ILE A 39 -6.59 4.45 -1.21
N GLN A 40 -7.34 3.85 -2.14
CA GLN A 40 -6.98 2.55 -2.71
C GLN A 40 -5.63 2.59 -3.43
N LYS A 41 -5.39 3.61 -4.27
CA LYS A 41 -4.09 3.80 -4.92
C LYS A 41 -2.95 3.98 -3.92
N SER A 42 -3.15 4.80 -2.89
CA SER A 42 -2.14 4.99 -1.85
C SER A 42 -1.80 3.68 -1.10
N LYS A 43 -2.79 2.80 -0.88
CA LYS A 43 -2.53 1.48 -0.30
C LYS A 43 -1.72 0.59 -1.25
N GLU A 44 -2.03 0.58 -2.54
CA GLU A 44 -1.27 -0.18 -3.54
C GLU A 44 0.18 0.33 -3.68
N ASP A 45 0.37 1.65 -3.64
CA ASP A 45 1.71 2.25 -3.63
C ASP A 45 2.48 1.90 -2.36
N ALA A 46 1.81 1.80 -1.20
CA ALA A 46 2.42 1.32 0.04
C ALA A 46 2.89 -0.14 -0.07
N VAL A 47 2.08 -1.04 -0.65
CA VAL A 47 2.49 -2.43 -0.95
C VAL A 47 3.78 -2.45 -1.79
N LYS A 48 3.85 -1.64 -2.85
CA LYS A 48 5.06 -1.54 -3.69
C LYS A 48 6.25 -0.98 -2.92
N ALA A 49 6.04 0.01 -2.06
CA ALA A 49 7.09 0.58 -1.21
C ALA A 49 7.66 -0.46 -0.23
N ASP A 50 6.80 -1.27 0.38
CA ASP A 50 7.20 -2.35 1.29
C ASP A 50 8.07 -3.39 0.55
N ALA A 51 7.69 -3.79 -0.68
CA ALA A 51 8.50 -4.69 -1.50
C ALA A 51 9.88 -4.08 -1.84
N LEU A 52 9.93 -2.78 -2.16
CA LEU A 52 11.20 -2.07 -2.41
C LEU A 52 12.07 -1.98 -1.15
N GLN A 53 11.46 -1.81 0.02
CA GLN A 53 12.17 -1.80 1.29
C GLN A 53 12.79 -3.18 1.60
N VAL A 54 12.06 -4.26 1.33
CA VAL A 54 12.58 -5.63 1.45
C VAL A 54 13.79 -5.84 0.54
N ILE A 55 13.72 -5.41 -0.72
CA ILE A 55 14.88 -5.49 -1.64
C ILE A 55 16.04 -4.63 -1.10
N SER A 56 15.77 -3.44 -0.57
CA SER A 56 16.80 -2.58 0.00
C SER A 56 17.50 -3.25 1.19
N ALA A 57 16.75 -3.93 2.04
CA ALA A 57 17.31 -4.68 3.15
C ALA A 57 18.12 -5.89 2.70
N ALA A 58 17.66 -6.59 1.66
CA ALA A 58 18.44 -7.66 1.03
C ALA A 58 19.76 -7.15 0.45
N LYS A 59 19.80 -5.95 -0.14
CA LYS A 59 21.05 -5.31 -0.56
C LYS A 59 21.99 -5.06 0.61
N THR A 60 21.48 -4.57 1.73
CA THR A 60 22.29 -4.38 2.95
C THR A 60 22.80 -5.71 3.50
N TYR A 61 21.95 -6.75 3.52
CA TYR A 61 22.33 -8.10 3.92
C TYR A 61 23.47 -8.65 3.05
N VAL A 62 23.34 -8.56 1.72
CA VAL A 62 24.35 -9.03 0.77
C VAL A 62 25.64 -8.23 0.88
N SER A 63 25.55 -6.93 1.14
CA SER A 63 26.74 -6.09 1.37
C SER A 63 27.52 -6.50 2.62
N ALA A 64 26.84 -7.03 3.64
CA ALA A 64 27.45 -7.45 4.90
C ALA A 64 27.93 -8.91 4.90
N ASN A 65 27.19 -9.81 4.25
CA ASN A 65 27.42 -11.26 4.32
C ASN A 65 27.85 -11.89 3.00
N GLY A 66 27.85 -11.15 1.89
CA GLY A 66 28.00 -11.68 0.55
C GLY A 66 26.69 -12.22 -0.03
N VAL A 67 26.73 -12.56 -1.32
CA VAL A 67 25.60 -13.24 -1.98
C VAL A 67 25.53 -14.67 -1.44
N PRO A 68 24.34 -15.17 -1.04
CA PRO A 68 24.20 -16.56 -0.60
C PRO A 68 24.71 -17.57 -1.64
N ASP A 69 25.44 -18.57 -1.18
CA ASP A 69 26.03 -19.60 -2.03
C ASP A 69 24.95 -20.33 -2.85
N GLY A 70 25.26 -20.60 -4.12
CA GLY A 70 24.37 -21.32 -5.03
C GLY A 70 23.10 -20.55 -5.43
N GLY A 71 23.02 -19.24 -5.18
CA GLY A 71 21.85 -18.43 -5.50
C GLY A 71 20.66 -18.66 -4.56
N ALA A 72 20.93 -19.11 -3.34
CA ALA A 72 19.89 -19.34 -2.33
C ALA A 72 19.08 -18.06 -2.07
N ALA A 73 17.78 -18.23 -1.89
CA ALA A 73 16.87 -17.13 -1.61
C ALA A 73 17.10 -16.55 -0.20
N ILE A 74 17.12 -15.23 -0.11
CA ILE A 74 17.14 -14.45 1.13
C ILE A 74 15.71 -14.35 1.66
N THR A 75 15.49 -14.72 2.92
CA THR A 75 14.18 -14.82 3.55
C THR A 75 13.99 -13.80 4.66
N SER A 76 12.80 -13.77 5.25
CA SER A 76 12.49 -12.91 6.41
C SER A 76 13.39 -13.18 7.62
N THR A 77 13.85 -14.42 7.82
CA THR A 77 14.77 -14.79 8.91
C THR A 77 16.13 -14.11 8.74
N ASP A 78 16.62 -14.02 7.51
CA ASP A 78 17.92 -13.43 7.18
C ASP A 78 17.89 -11.91 7.33
N LEU A 79 16.74 -11.29 7.00
CA LEU A 79 16.57 -9.84 7.02
C LEU A 79 16.18 -9.28 8.38
N ASN A 80 15.78 -10.10 9.36
CA ASN A 80 15.29 -9.62 10.66
C ASN A 80 16.30 -8.74 11.46
N LYS A 81 17.59 -8.81 11.11
CA LYS A 81 18.66 -7.96 11.69
C LYS A 81 18.90 -6.65 10.90
N TYR A 82 18.35 -6.57 9.70
CA TYR A 82 18.60 -5.50 8.72
C TYR A 82 17.36 -4.67 8.40
N VAL A 83 16.19 -5.08 8.91
CA VAL A 83 14.95 -4.31 8.90
C VAL A 83 14.42 -4.14 10.30
N ASP A 84 13.90 -2.95 10.60
CA ASP A 84 13.11 -2.78 11.81
C ASP A 84 11.83 -3.62 11.66
N SER A 85 11.57 -4.49 12.63
CA SER A 85 10.41 -5.40 12.67
C SER A 85 9.05 -4.68 12.55
N VAL A 86 9.04 -3.34 12.72
CA VAL A 86 7.91 -2.45 12.47
C VAL A 86 7.65 -2.23 10.97
N SER A 87 8.68 -2.21 10.13
CA SER A 87 8.53 -1.98 8.67
C SER A 87 8.03 -3.19 7.89
N LEU A 88 8.06 -4.38 8.49
CA LEU A 88 7.50 -5.57 7.86
C LEU A 88 6.00 -5.75 8.20
N LYS A 89 5.48 -5.08 9.23
CA LYS A 89 4.10 -5.22 9.72
C LYS A 89 3.17 -4.11 9.22
N SER A 90 3.30 -3.74 7.96
CA SER A 90 2.32 -2.87 7.29
C SER A 90 1.03 -3.67 7.05
N GLU A 91 -0.16 -3.06 7.23
CA GLU A 91 -1.44 -3.71 6.84
C GLU A 91 -1.52 -4.02 5.32
N ALA A 92 -0.61 -3.45 4.53
CA ALA A 92 -0.37 -3.75 3.12
C ALA A 92 0.41 -5.07 2.90
N ASP A 93 1.05 -5.54 3.96
CA ASP A 93 1.48 -6.89 4.30
C ASP A 93 2.07 -7.75 3.18
N VAL A 94 3.09 -7.22 2.50
CA VAL A 94 3.99 -8.00 1.61
C VAL A 94 4.68 -9.15 2.35
N THR A 95 4.72 -9.09 3.69
CA THR A 95 5.51 -9.99 4.53
C THR A 95 4.68 -11.07 5.22
N LYS A 96 3.35 -10.91 5.30
CA LYS A 96 2.43 -11.85 5.96
C LYS A 96 2.49 -13.25 5.37
N ASP A 97 2.52 -13.32 4.05
CA ASP A 97 2.50 -14.58 3.29
C ASP A 97 3.92 -15.11 3.04
N GLY A 98 4.94 -14.46 3.61
CA GLY A 98 6.34 -14.71 3.35
C GLY A 98 6.85 -14.04 2.08
N PHE A 99 8.15 -13.78 2.05
CA PHE A 99 8.83 -13.26 0.87
C PHE A 99 10.16 -13.96 0.67
N THR A 100 10.64 -13.95 -0.56
CA THR A 100 12.00 -14.37 -0.92
C THR A 100 12.62 -13.33 -1.84
N VAL A 101 13.89 -13.00 -1.60
CA VAL A 101 14.70 -12.17 -2.50
C VAL A 101 15.83 -13.01 -3.07
N SER A 102 16.01 -12.98 -4.38
CA SER A 102 17.12 -13.64 -5.07
C SER A 102 18.01 -12.60 -5.75
N VAL A 103 19.30 -12.91 -5.82
CA VAL A 103 20.31 -12.11 -6.52
C VAL A 103 20.93 -12.97 -7.60
N ASP A 104 20.97 -12.48 -8.83
CA ASP A 104 21.62 -13.17 -9.94
C ASP A 104 23.13 -12.85 -10.04
N SER A 105 23.80 -13.47 -11.00
CA SER A 105 25.23 -13.25 -11.27
C SER A 105 25.57 -11.81 -11.67
N ASP A 106 24.60 -11.04 -12.14
CA ASP A 106 24.75 -9.66 -12.58
C ASP A 106 24.36 -8.66 -11.47
N ASN A 107 24.17 -9.13 -10.22
CA ASN A 107 23.71 -8.36 -9.07
C ASN A 107 22.31 -7.73 -9.27
N VAL A 108 21.44 -8.35 -10.06
CA VAL A 108 20.04 -7.98 -10.17
C VAL A 108 19.26 -8.64 -9.04
N TYR A 109 18.52 -7.80 -8.30
CA TYR A 109 17.69 -8.24 -7.18
C TYR A 109 16.26 -8.46 -7.67
N THR A 110 15.73 -9.65 -7.40
CA THR A 110 14.35 -10.03 -7.70
C THR A 110 13.62 -10.42 -6.42
N ILE A 111 12.34 -10.08 -6.31
CA ILE A 111 11.50 -10.42 -5.16
C ILE A 111 10.32 -11.29 -5.60
N ASN A 112 10.05 -12.34 -4.82
CA ASN A 112 8.78 -13.05 -4.80
C ASN A 112 8.06 -12.76 -3.50
N ALA A 113 6.86 -12.21 -3.57
CA ALA A 113 6.03 -11.88 -2.42
C ALA A 113 4.59 -11.60 -2.85
N SER A 114 3.66 -11.51 -1.90
CA SER A 114 2.30 -11.02 -2.15
C SER A 114 1.88 -10.05 -1.06
N GLY A 115 1.24 -8.95 -1.45
CA GLY A 115 0.65 -7.98 -0.52
C GLY A 115 -0.79 -7.65 -0.88
N LYS A 116 -1.54 -7.14 0.10
CA LYS A 116 -2.96 -6.79 -0.06
C LYS A 116 -3.18 -5.30 0.18
N ALA A 117 -3.75 -4.63 -0.80
CA ALA A 117 -4.27 -3.28 -0.66
C ALA A 117 -5.80 -3.34 -0.65
N GLY A 118 -6.42 -3.45 0.53
CA GLY A 118 -7.86 -3.67 0.64
C GLY A 118 -8.29 -4.98 -0.03
N ASP A 119 -9.15 -4.89 -1.05
CA ASP A 119 -9.61 -6.04 -1.85
C ASP A 119 -8.61 -6.46 -2.96
N THR A 120 -7.62 -5.61 -3.26
CA THR A 120 -6.66 -5.85 -4.34
C THR A 120 -5.47 -6.64 -3.83
N VAL A 121 -5.10 -7.72 -4.52
CA VAL A 121 -3.90 -8.51 -4.26
C VAL A 121 -2.86 -8.17 -5.32
N ILE A 122 -1.65 -7.80 -4.88
CA ILE A 122 -0.49 -7.57 -5.74
C ILE A 122 0.52 -8.69 -5.47
N THR A 123 0.81 -9.46 -6.51
CA THR A 123 1.81 -10.53 -6.49
C THR A 123 3.08 -10.04 -7.18
N PHE A 124 4.20 -10.14 -6.50
CA PHE A 124 5.52 -9.94 -7.08
C PHE A 124 6.08 -11.32 -7.42
N ASN A 125 6.42 -11.57 -8.67
CA ASN A 125 6.94 -12.84 -9.14
C ASN A 125 8.25 -12.60 -9.93
N GLY A 126 9.37 -12.74 -9.24
CA GLY A 126 10.67 -12.34 -9.72
C GLY A 126 10.75 -10.84 -10.02
N ALA A 127 9.94 -10.00 -9.38
CA ALA A 127 9.85 -8.58 -9.70
C ALA A 127 11.17 -7.87 -9.40
N THR A 128 11.59 -6.96 -10.28
CA THR A 128 12.80 -6.15 -10.09
C THR A 128 12.43 -4.75 -9.57
N ILE A 129 13.40 -4.03 -9.02
CA ILE A 129 13.19 -2.60 -8.65
C ILE A 129 12.63 -1.80 -9.83
N THR A 130 13.10 -2.10 -11.05
CA THR A 130 12.66 -1.44 -12.28
C THR A 130 11.20 -1.76 -12.59
N SER A 131 10.79 -3.03 -12.55
CA SER A 131 9.40 -3.39 -12.86
C SER A 131 8.41 -2.91 -11.80
N ILE A 132 8.79 -2.92 -10.52
CA ILE A 132 7.97 -2.38 -9.43
C ILE A 132 7.75 -0.87 -9.58
N LYS A 133 8.82 -0.12 -9.90
CA LYS A 133 8.72 1.35 -10.10
C LYS A 133 7.98 1.73 -11.38
N ALA A 134 8.02 0.87 -12.39
CA ALA A 134 7.37 1.11 -13.67
C ALA A 134 5.87 0.71 -13.64
N ASP A 135 5.42 -0.04 -12.64
CA ASP A 135 4.01 -0.37 -12.42
C ASP A 135 3.18 0.87 -12.04
N LYS A 136 2.37 1.33 -13.00
CA LYS A 136 1.40 2.42 -12.86
C LYS A 136 -0.04 1.93 -12.83
N ASP A 137 -0.25 0.62 -12.99
CA ASP A 137 -1.56 0.03 -12.98
C ASP A 137 -2.14 0.08 -11.55
N HIS A 138 -3.43 0.36 -11.46
CA HIS A 138 -4.22 0.40 -10.24
C HIS A 138 -5.63 -0.16 -10.49
N THR A 139 -5.73 -1.03 -11.50
CA THR A 139 -6.98 -1.61 -11.96
C THR A 139 -7.05 -3.09 -11.58
N GLY A 140 -8.28 -3.58 -11.43
CA GLY A 140 -8.53 -4.98 -11.05
C GLY A 140 -8.29 -5.27 -9.57
N LYS A 141 -8.70 -6.48 -9.16
CA LYS A 141 -8.53 -6.99 -7.78
C LYS A 141 -7.33 -7.93 -7.63
N LYS A 142 -6.68 -8.30 -8.73
CA LYS A 142 -5.48 -9.15 -8.74
C LYS A 142 -4.54 -8.63 -9.81
N ARG A 143 -3.30 -8.37 -9.43
CA ARG A 143 -2.24 -7.89 -10.33
C ARG A 143 -0.95 -8.65 -10.03
N THR A 144 -0.21 -9.00 -11.08
CA THR A 144 1.13 -9.58 -10.95
C THR A 144 2.15 -8.63 -11.57
N ILE A 145 3.24 -8.39 -10.86
CA ILE A 145 4.41 -7.64 -11.33
C ILE A 145 5.54 -8.65 -11.49
N ASP A 146 6.02 -8.81 -12.72
CA ASP A 146 7.11 -9.74 -13.06
C ASP A 146 8.40 -8.99 -13.45
N ALA A 147 9.51 -9.70 -13.60
CA ALA A 147 10.78 -9.14 -14.08
C ALA A 147 10.67 -8.46 -15.47
N THR A 148 9.80 -8.99 -16.34
CA THR A 148 9.72 -8.65 -17.77
C THR A 148 8.42 -7.95 -18.18
N LYS A 149 7.43 -7.83 -17.29
CA LYS A 149 6.12 -7.26 -17.59
C LYS A 149 5.77 -6.10 -16.67
N THR A 150 5.68 -4.92 -17.27
CA THR A 150 4.71 -3.89 -16.89
C THR A 150 3.55 -3.95 -17.88
N THR A 151 2.66 -4.95 -17.80
CA THR A 151 1.26 -4.87 -18.30
C THR A 151 0.50 -6.20 -18.16
N GLU A 152 -0.67 -6.07 -17.53
CA GLU A 152 -1.98 -6.71 -17.75
C GLU A 152 -2.09 -8.25 -17.78
N THR A 153 -2.91 -8.75 -16.85
CA THR A 153 -3.75 -9.94 -17.08
C THR A 153 -5.18 -9.43 -17.29
N LYS A 154 -5.71 -9.66 -18.48
CA LYS A 154 -7.09 -9.33 -18.88
C LYS A 154 -8.12 -10.15 -18.12
#